data_AF-A7ZDU0-F1
#
_entry.id   AF-A7ZDU0-F1
#
_cell.length_a   1.000
_cell.length_b   1.000
_cell.length_c   1.000
_cell.angle_alpha   90.00
_cell.angle_beta   90.00
_cell.angle_gamma   90.00
#
_symmetry.space_group_name_H-M   'P 1'
#
loop_
_entity.id
_entity.type
_entity.pdbx_description
1 polymer ?
#
loop_
_entity_poly.entity_id
_entity_poly.type
_entity_poly.pdbx_seq_one_letter_code
_entity_poly.pdbx_strand_id
1 'polypeptide(L)'
;MGKDIKISGKLLDLNTHRQVAKVGMSVTLASVCLSALFMKNRSVKKFHVASGIAFTCFALYHAGLYDNGIFKKMIVKAKTASKKA
;
A
#
# COMPACT_ATOMS: atom_id res chain seq x y z
N MET A 1 22.44 14.49 18.62
CA MET A 1 21.50 13.41 19.01
C MET A 1 20.78 12.94 17.76
N GLY A 2 21.38 11.95 17.06
CA GLY A 2 20.92 11.47 15.75
C GLY A 2 19.57 10.76 15.85
N LYS A 3 18.65 11.09 14.95
CA LYS A 3 17.28 10.55 14.90
C LYS A 3 17.20 9.37 13.91
N ASP A 4 18.27 8.60 13.74
CA ASP A 4 18.44 7.77 12.55
C ASP A 4 18.38 6.24 12.77
N ILE A 5 18.07 5.77 13.99
CA ILE A 5 18.00 4.33 14.30
C ILE A 5 16.70 3.98 15.06
N LYS A 6 15.55 4.38 14.53
CA LYS A 6 14.23 3.80 14.90
C LYS A 6 13.33 3.54 13.69
N ILE A 7 13.69 4.07 12.52
CA ILE A 7 12.88 3.98 11.30
C ILE A 7 12.97 2.57 10.68
N SER A 8 14.15 1.93 10.67
CA SER A 8 14.33 0.60 10.07
C SER A 8 13.50 -0.51 10.74
N GLY A 9 13.29 -0.43 12.06
CA GLY A 9 12.46 -1.41 12.78
C GLY A 9 10.95 -1.24 12.53
N LYS A 10 10.50 0.00 12.28
CA LYS A 10 9.09 0.33 12.05
C LYS A 10 8.68 0.16 10.58
N LEU A 11 9.61 0.40 9.65
CA LEU A 11 9.41 0.10 8.23
C LEU A 11 9.33 -1.40 7.95
N LEU A 12 9.99 -2.26 8.73
CA LEU A 12 9.87 -3.73 8.60
C LEU A 12 8.72 -4.32 9.44
N ASP A 13 7.87 -3.47 10.03
CA ASP A 13 6.75 -3.90 10.85
C ASP A 13 5.50 -4.14 9.99
N LEU A 14 4.94 -5.34 10.09
CA LEU A 14 3.76 -5.76 9.32
C LEU A 14 2.54 -4.88 9.61
N ASN A 15 2.38 -4.37 10.84
CA ASN A 15 1.26 -3.50 11.16
C ASN A 15 1.40 -2.14 10.48
N THR A 16 2.62 -1.61 10.38
CA THR A 16 2.89 -0.38 9.62
C THR A 16 2.55 -0.55 8.14
N HIS A 17 2.98 -1.66 7.50
CA HIS A 17 2.61 -1.97 6.12
C HIS A 17 1.09 -2.10 5.92
N ARG A 18 0.40 -2.79 6.83
CA ARG A 18 -1.08 -2.92 6.79
C ARG A 18 -1.77 -1.57 6.92
N GLN A 19 -1.29 -0.70 7.82
CA GLN A 19 -1.85 0.63 8.04
C GLN A 19 -1.64 1.53 6.82
N VAL A 20 -0.43 1.53 6.23
CA VAL A 20 -0.15 2.25 4.98
C VAL A 20 -1.02 1.74 3.84
N ALA A 21 -1.14 0.42 3.69
CA ALA A 21 -1.98 -0.17 2.66
C ALA A 21 -3.46 0.21 2.83
N LYS A 22 -3.96 0.24 4.08
CA LYS A 22 -5.33 0.62 4.41
C LYS A 22 -5.61 2.09 4.09
N VAL A 23 -4.70 2.99 4.49
CA VAL A 23 -4.80 4.43 4.20
C VAL A 23 -4.71 4.65 2.69
N GLY A 24 -3.74 4.03 2.01
CA GLY A 24 -3.58 4.11 0.56
C GLY A 24 -4.81 3.62 -0.21
N MET A 25 -5.44 2.52 0.22
CA MET A 25 -6.72 2.06 -0.33
C MET A 25 -7.83 3.09 -0.14
N SER A 26 -8.00 3.64 1.06
CA SER A 26 -9.08 4.63 1.30
C SER A 26 -8.93 5.89 0.45
N VAL A 27 -7.70 6.37 0.27
CA VAL A 27 -7.40 7.58 -0.51
C VAL A 27 -7.63 7.32 -2.01
N THR A 28 -7.12 6.20 -2.52
CA THR A 28 -7.31 5.83 -3.94
C THR A 28 -8.78 5.53 -4.26
N LEU A 29 -9.53 4.91 -3.33
CA LEU A 29 -10.97 4.71 -3.45
C LEU A 29 -11.74 6.03 -3.50
N ALA A 30 -11.43 6.98 -2.60
CA ALA A 30 -12.03 8.30 -2.64
C ALA A 30 -11.77 9.00 -3.98
N SER A 31 -10.54 8.91 -4.49
CA SER A 31 -10.15 9.45 -5.81
C SER A 31 -10.92 8.80 -6.97
N VAL A 32 -11.09 7.47 -6.95
CA VAL A 32 -11.87 6.74 -7.97
C VAL A 32 -13.35 7.14 -7.93
N CYS A 33 -13.93 7.27 -6.73
CA CYS A 33 -15.31 7.70 -6.54
C CYS A 33 -15.54 9.15 -6.99
N LEU A 34 -14.67 10.08 -6.58
CA LEU A 34 -14.76 11.48 -7.03
C LEU A 34 -14.63 11.58 -8.55
N SER A 35 -13.68 10.88 -9.15
CA SER A 35 -13.52 10.88 -10.61
C SER A 35 -14.68 10.21 -11.36
N ALA A 36 -15.37 9.23 -10.74
CA ALA A 36 -16.56 8.60 -11.30
C ALA A 36 -17.70 9.60 -11.53
N LEU A 37 -17.87 10.56 -10.60
CA LEU A 37 -18.92 11.59 -10.68
C LEU A 37 -18.70 12.59 -11.85
N PHE A 38 -17.47 12.69 -12.38
CA PHE A 38 -17.10 13.66 -13.41
C PHE A 38 -16.61 13.01 -14.72
N MET A 39 -17.04 11.78 -15.04
CA MET A 39 -16.63 11.00 -16.23
C MET A 39 -17.05 11.58 -17.60
N LYS A 40 -17.68 12.76 -17.64
CA LYS A 40 -18.09 13.43 -18.88
C LYS A 40 -16.89 13.84 -19.76
N ASN A 41 -15.73 14.09 -19.14
CA ASN A 41 -14.51 14.51 -19.83
C ASN A 41 -13.56 13.32 -20.11
N ARG A 42 -12.98 13.27 -21.32
CA ARG A 42 -12.05 12.19 -21.74
C ARG A 42 -10.80 12.10 -20.86
N SER A 43 -10.30 13.21 -20.34
CA SER A 43 -9.16 13.25 -19.41
C SER A 43 -9.52 12.66 -18.04
N VAL A 44 -10.72 12.93 -17.52
CA VAL A 44 -11.19 12.39 -16.24
C VAL A 44 -11.41 10.89 -16.34
N LYS A 45 -11.87 10.37 -17.49
CA LYS A 45 -11.92 8.92 -17.73
C LYS A 45 -10.54 8.26 -17.60
N LYS A 46 -9.48 8.87 -18.16
CA LYS A 46 -8.11 8.34 -18.01
C LYS A 46 -7.66 8.37 -16.55
N PHE A 47 -7.97 9.45 -15.83
CA PHE A 47 -7.66 9.57 -14.40
C PHE A 47 -8.41 8.53 -13.56
N HIS A 48 -9.69 8.28 -13.84
CA HIS A 48 -10.50 7.26 -13.18
C HIS A 48 -9.93 5.85 -13.38
N VAL A 49 -9.51 5.52 -14.60
CA VAL A 49 -8.85 4.23 -14.88
C VAL A 49 -7.53 4.13 -14.13
N ALA A 50 -6.71 5.19 -14.13
CA ALA A 50 -5.44 5.20 -13.42
C ALA A 50 -5.61 5.05 -11.90
N SER A 51 -6.58 5.75 -11.30
CA SER A 51 -6.90 5.61 -9.88
C SER A 51 -7.50 4.25 -9.55
N GLY A 52 -8.28 3.65 -10.46
CA GLY A 52 -8.78 2.28 -10.33
C GLY A 52 -7.67 1.22 -10.35
N ILE A 53 -6.67 1.38 -11.23
CA ILE A 53 -5.48 0.51 -11.25
C ILE A 53 -4.72 0.65 -9.93
N ALA A 54 -4.49 1.88 -9.47
CA ALA A 54 -3.80 2.14 -8.20
C ALA A 54 -4.54 1.53 -7.01
N PHE A 55 -5.88 1.69 -6.95
CA PHE A 55 -6.72 1.08 -5.92
C PHE A 55 -6.61 -0.45 -5.93
N THR A 56 -6.65 -1.07 -7.11
CA THR A 56 -6.54 -2.52 -7.26
C THR A 56 -5.18 -3.04 -6.75
N CYS A 57 -4.08 -2.35 -7.10
CA CYS A 57 -2.76 -2.68 -6.58
C CYS A 57 -2.67 -2.55 -5.06
N PHE A 58 -3.23 -1.48 -4.48
CA PHE A 58 -3.28 -1.29 -3.03
C PHE A 58 -4.14 -2.36 -2.33
N ALA A 59 -5.24 -2.80 -2.95
CA ALA A 59 -6.08 -3.87 -2.45
C ALA A 59 -5.37 -5.24 -2.45
N LEU A 60 -4.70 -5.59 -3.56
CA LEU A 60 -3.89 -6.80 -3.65
C LEU A 60 -2.74 -6.79 -2.64
N TYR A 61 -2.08 -5.65 -2.50
CA TYR A 61 -1.02 -5.46 -1.51
C TYR A 61 -1.54 -5.62 -0.08
N HIS A 62 -2.68 -5.01 0.26
CA HIS A 62 -3.31 -5.17 1.57
C HIS A 62 -3.73 -6.61 1.86
N ALA A 63 -4.32 -7.30 0.88
CA ALA A 63 -4.72 -8.69 1.01
C ALA A 63 -3.51 -9.60 1.24
N GLY A 64 -2.43 -9.42 0.48
CA GLY A 64 -1.22 -10.23 0.64
C GLY A 64 -0.39 -9.91 1.90
N LEU A 65 -0.79 -8.93 2.71
CA LEU A 65 -0.26 -8.65 4.05
C LEU A 65 -1.01 -9.40 5.18
N TYR A 66 -2.13 -10.05 4.89
CA TYR A 66 -2.87 -10.90 5.83
C TYR A 66 -2.34 -12.34 5.86
N ASP A 67 -2.82 -13.17 6.81
CA ASP A 67 -2.25 -14.49 7.06
C ASP A 67 -2.24 -15.38 5.80
N ASN A 68 -1.09 -16.00 5.53
CA ASN A 68 -0.70 -16.73 4.31
C ASN A 68 -0.38 -15.91 3.05
N GLY A 69 -0.42 -14.57 3.11
CA GLY A 69 -0.09 -13.72 1.97
C GLY A 69 1.41 -13.69 1.60
N ILE A 70 1.67 -13.49 0.30
CA ILE A 70 3.03 -13.47 -0.29
C ILE A 70 3.87 -12.33 0.29
N PHE A 71 3.28 -11.14 0.48
CA PHE A 71 3.97 -9.97 1.03
C PHE A 71 4.35 -10.16 2.50
N LYS A 72 3.50 -10.84 3.29
CA LYS A 72 3.85 -11.19 4.68
C LYS A 72 5.12 -12.05 4.73
N LYS A 73 5.18 -13.12 3.92
CA LYS A 73 6.33 -14.04 3.87
C LYS A 73 7.61 -13.31 3.43
N MET A 74 7.51 -12.40 2.47
CA MET A 74 8.63 -11.61 1.97
C MET A 74 9.17 -10.62 3.03
N ILE A 75 8.30 -9.91 3.75
CA ILE A 75 8.69 -9.00 4.84
C ILE A 75 9.35 -9.78 5.99
N VAL A 76 8.78 -10.93 6.37
CA VAL A 76 9.37 -11.79 7.40
C VAL A 76 10.74 -12.31 6.98
N LYS A 77 10.90 -12.77 5.73
CA LYS A 77 12.19 -13.21 5.19
C LYS A 77 13.24 -12.10 5.20
N ALA A 78 12.87 -10.88 4.80
CA ALA A 78 13.75 -9.71 4.85
C ALA A 78 14.17 -9.37 6.29
N LYS A 79 13.23 -9.43 7.24
CA LYS A 79 13.49 -9.21 8.68
C LYS A 79 14.45 -10.26 9.25
N THR A 80 14.31 -11.52 8.85
CA THR A 80 15.22 -12.60 9.25
C THR A 80 16.60 -12.46 8.62
N ALA A 81 16.70 -12.08 7.35
CA ALA A 81 17.97 -11.84 6.67
C ALA A 81 18.75 -10.67 7.30
N SER A 82 18.07 -9.55 7.59
CA SER A 82 18.68 -8.39 8.26
C SER A 82 19.13 -8.69 9.70
N LYS A 83 18.54 -9.69 10.37
CA LYS A 83 18.95 -10.08 11.72
C LYS A 83 20.16 -11.03 11.72
N LYS A 84 20.51 -11.59 10.56
CA LYS A 84 21.59 -12.57 10.39
C LYS A 84 22.87 -11.95 9.80
N ALA A 85 22.76 -10.74 9.23
CA ALA A 85 23.87 -9.89 8.81
C ALA A 85 24.31 -8.98 9.96
#